data_AF-A0A7G1I4B6-F1
#
_entry.id   AF-A0A7G1I4B6-F1
#
_cell.length_a   1.000
_cell.length_b   1.000
_cell.length_c   1.000
_cell.angle_alpha   90.00
_cell.angle_beta   90.00
_cell.angle_gamma   90.00
#
_symmetry.space_group_name_H-M   'P 1'
#
loop_
_entity.id
_entity.type
_entity.pdbx_description
1 polymer ?
#
loop_
_entity_poly.entity_id
_entity_poly.type
_entity_poly.pdbx_seq_one_letter_code
_entity_poly.pdbx_strand_id
1 'polypeptide(L)'
;MPTAGNSNVGLGNTGNSNIGIGNFGNLNIGLGNTGEFNIGFGNSGNNNFGIGLTGDNQFGINFNGLNSGSGNIGLFNSGDNNVGFFNSGDGNWGIGNSGDVNTGIANSGNTNTGIMNSGNHNSGWVNTTNTNVGFGNSGHGNVGFWNAGSDNVGVGNGGGFAVGAFNSGSSGTVGFFNSGASSVGFYNSGSGNTGFGNSGNTNTGFWNSGSINTGAGNAGDVNTGFGSATDTGATNSGFGNTGTGTSGFNNHGNSTSGWENTGNSSEGYGNIGNFQTGFQNTNSRNTGFSNSGSTPSDSRIPAALVLALRTAVSPATWAS
;
A
#
# COMPACT_ATOMS: atom_id res chain seq x y z
N MET A 1 -57.81 -9.53 -40.29
CA MET A 1 -59.05 -8.74 -40.25
C MET A 1 -59.35 -8.25 -41.66
N PRO A 2 -60.56 -8.40 -42.20
CA PRO A 2 -60.91 -7.84 -43.51
C PRO A 2 -60.90 -6.30 -43.47
N THR A 3 -60.60 -5.67 -44.60
CA THR A 3 -60.67 -4.21 -44.76
C THR A 3 -62.15 -3.77 -44.80
N ALA A 4 -62.55 -2.81 -43.96
CA ALA A 4 -63.91 -2.32 -43.83
C ALA A 4 -63.97 -0.80 -44.10
N GLY A 5 -64.99 -0.35 -44.85
CA GLY A 5 -65.15 1.04 -45.30
C GLY A 5 -64.60 1.29 -46.71
N ASN A 6 -64.62 2.54 -47.16
CA ASN A 6 -64.44 2.92 -48.58
C ASN A 6 -63.02 3.43 -48.88
N SER A 7 -62.56 3.22 -50.11
CA SER A 7 -61.31 3.81 -50.66
C SER A 7 -60.02 3.49 -49.88
N ASN A 8 -60.02 2.42 -49.08
CA ASN A 8 -58.82 1.97 -48.39
C ASN A 8 -57.87 1.24 -49.36
N VAL A 9 -56.57 1.47 -49.20
CA VAL A 9 -55.50 0.78 -49.92
C VAL A 9 -54.67 -0.02 -48.92
N GLY A 10 -54.65 -1.35 -49.07
CA GLY A 10 -53.92 -2.27 -48.19
C GLY A 10 -54.84 -3.14 -47.33
N LEU A 11 -54.29 -3.74 -46.26
CA LEU A 11 -54.93 -4.85 -45.53
C LEU A 11 -55.39 -4.43 -44.13
N GLY A 12 -56.58 -4.89 -43.74
CA GLY A 12 -57.07 -4.79 -42.36
C GLY A 12 -57.38 -3.37 -41.89
N ASN A 13 -57.58 -2.43 -42.82
CA ASN A 13 -57.97 -1.07 -42.47
C ASN A 13 -59.47 -1.01 -42.17
N THR A 14 -59.89 -0.26 -41.15
CA THR A 14 -61.29 -0.03 -40.78
C THR A 14 -61.57 1.47 -40.81
N GLY A 15 -62.55 1.91 -41.61
CA GLY A 15 -62.87 3.32 -41.88
C GLY A 15 -62.58 3.68 -43.33
N ASN A 16 -62.32 4.95 -43.66
CA ASN A 16 -62.24 5.39 -45.07
C ASN A 16 -60.86 5.96 -45.46
N SER A 17 -60.48 5.77 -46.73
CA SER A 17 -59.33 6.41 -47.37
C SER A 17 -57.98 6.19 -46.67
N ASN A 18 -57.82 5.08 -45.94
CA ASN A 18 -56.55 4.75 -45.30
C ASN A 18 -55.61 4.06 -46.30
N ILE A 19 -54.32 4.33 -46.21
CA ILE A 19 -53.26 3.69 -47.00
C ILE A 19 -52.31 2.94 -46.06
N GLY A 20 -52.14 1.64 -46.26
CA GLY A 20 -51.23 0.80 -45.46
C GLY A 20 -51.96 -0.34 -44.76
N ILE A 21 -51.51 -0.71 -43.55
CA ILE A 21 -51.96 -1.95 -42.89
C ILE A 21 -52.51 -1.66 -41.49
N GLY A 22 -53.68 -2.20 -41.19
CA GLY A 22 -54.22 -2.24 -39.83
C GLY A 22 -54.62 -0.88 -39.26
N ASN A 23 -54.90 0.12 -40.10
CA ASN A 23 -55.32 1.44 -39.63
C ASN A 23 -56.81 1.44 -39.25
N PHE A 24 -57.16 2.09 -38.14
CA PHE A 24 -58.53 2.26 -37.66
C PHE A 24 -58.90 3.74 -37.65
N GLY A 25 -59.97 4.14 -38.35
CA GLY A 25 -60.39 5.53 -38.55
C GLY A 25 -60.19 5.97 -40.01
N ASN A 26 -59.92 7.26 -40.27
CA ASN A 26 -59.95 7.82 -41.63
C ASN A 26 -58.63 8.46 -42.06
N LEU A 27 -58.31 8.39 -43.35
CA LEU A 27 -57.20 9.13 -43.98
C LEU A 27 -55.82 8.91 -43.33
N ASN A 28 -55.61 7.76 -42.70
CA ASN A 28 -54.31 7.40 -42.13
C ASN A 28 -53.39 6.77 -43.19
N ILE A 29 -52.10 7.09 -43.13
CA ILE A 29 -51.05 6.54 -44.00
C ILE A 29 -50.00 5.83 -43.15
N GLY A 30 -49.84 4.52 -43.31
CA GLY A 30 -48.80 3.73 -42.63
C GLY A 30 -49.36 2.49 -41.93
N LEU A 31 -48.80 2.12 -40.78
CA LEU A 31 -49.14 0.86 -40.09
C LEU A 31 -49.77 1.10 -38.72
N GLY A 32 -50.93 0.49 -38.47
CA GLY A 32 -51.49 0.38 -37.12
C GLY A 32 -51.93 1.70 -36.49
N ASN A 33 -52.24 2.73 -37.27
CA ASN A 33 -52.69 4.00 -36.72
C ASN A 33 -54.18 3.96 -36.34
N THR A 34 -54.55 4.61 -35.23
CA THR A 34 -55.92 4.71 -34.72
C THR A 34 -56.34 6.18 -34.63
N GLY A 35 -57.43 6.58 -35.28
CA GLY A 35 -57.93 7.95 -35.36
C GLY A 35 -57.90 8.48 -36.80
N GLU A 36 -57.69 9.78 -36.99
CA GLU A 36 -57.77 10.41 -38.32
C GLU A 36 -56.46 11.09 -38.76
N PHE A 37 -56.17 11.09 -40.07
CA PHE A 37 -55.07 11.85 -40.69
C PHE A 37 -53.67 11.57 -40.11
N ASN A 38 -53.45 10.40 -39.51
CA ASN A 38 -52.12 10.05 -39.00
C ASN A 38 -51.22 9.52 -40.11
N ILE A 39 -49.95 9.89 -40.09
CA ILE A 39 -48.91 9.39 -40.99
C ILE A 39 -47.81 8.71 -40.16
N GLY A 40 -47.51 7.44 -40.42
CA GLY A 40 -46.45 6.69 -39.76
C GLY A 40 -46.92 5.40 -39.09
N PHE A 41 -46.40 5.08 -37.90
CA PHE A 41 -46.52 3.74 -37.30
C PHE A 41 -47.11 3.80 -35.90
N GLY A 42 -48.24 3.13 -35.66
CA GLY A 42 -48.78 2.92 -34.32
C GLY A 42 -49.22 4.20 -33.59
N ASN A 43 -49.64 5.24 -34.31
CA ASN A 43 -50.13 6.47 -33.69
C ASN A 43 -51.59 6.31 -33.25
N SER A 44 -51.97 6.88 -32.11
CA SER A 44 -53.33 6.90 -31.57
C SER A 44 -53.77 8.34 -31.31
N GLY A 45 -54.84 8.79 -31.95
CA GLY A 45 -55.31 10.18 -31.98
C GLY A 45 -55.39 10.71 -33.41
N ASN A 46 -55.37 12.03 -33.61
CA ASN A 46 -55.60 12.66 -34.92
C ASN A 46 -54.43 13.52 -35.39
N ASN A 47 -54.22 13.64 -36.71
CA ASN A 47 -53.22 14.50 -37.36
C ASN A 47 -51.78 14.27 -36.86
N ASN A 48 -51.42 13.06 -36.44
CA ASN A 48 -50.06 12.78 -35.97
C ASN A 48 -49.15 12.35 -37.11
N PHE A 49 -47.91 12.83 -37.16
CA PHE A 49 -46.88 12.36 -38.09
C PHE A 49 -45.73 11.74 -37.28
N GLY A 50 -45.61 10.41 -37.25
CA GLY A 50 -44.62 9.80 -36.35
C GLY A 50 -44.73 8.31 -36.05
N ILE A 51 -44.06 7.90 -34.97
CA ILE A 51 -44.02 6.52 -34.47
C ILE A 51 -44.51 6.47 -33.03
N GLY A 52 -45.57 5.69 -32.77
CA GLY A 52 -46.05 5.35 -31.43
C GLY A 52 -46.74 6.48 -30.67
N LEU A 53 -47.10 7.58 -31.34
CA LEU A 53 -47.64 8.78 -30.69
C LEU A 53 -49.04 8.51 -30.10
N THR A 54 -49.38 9.15 -28.98
CA THR A 54 -50.72 9.07 -28.35
C THR A 54 -51.23 10.47 -28.02
N GLY A 55 -52.36 10.90 -28.57
CA GLY A 55 -52.88 12.29 -28.55
C GLY A 55 -53.01 12.89 -29.96
N ASP A 56 -53.30 14.19 -30.10
CA ASP A 56 -53.59 14.82 -31.39
C ASP A 56 -52.53 15.87 -31.82
N ASN A 57 -52.34 16.04 -33.13
CA ASN A 57 -51.44 17.00 -33.79
C ASN A 57 -49.96 16.88 -33.38
N GLN A 58 -49.49 15.67 -33.10
CA GLN A 58 -48.11 15.42 -32.69
C GLN A 58 -47.22 15.09 -33.89
N PHE A 59 -45.96 15.47 -33.81
CA PHE A 59 -44.93 15.12 -34.80
C PHE A 59 -43.74 14.50 -34.07
N GLY A 60 -43.28 13.30 -34.48
CA GLY A 60 -42.05 12.69 -33.96
C GLY A 60 -42.15 11.21 -33.56
N ILE A 61 -41.41 10.81 -32.51
CA ILE A 61 -41.37 9.43 -31.99
C ILE A 61 -41.80 9.46 -30.53
N ASN A 62 -42.66 8.54 -30.12
CA ASN A 62 -43.01 8.35 -28.72
C ASN A 62 -41.84 7.70 -27.98
N PHE A 63 -41.07 8.55 -27.33
CA PHE A 63 -39.92 8.17 -26.52
C PHE A 63 -40.28 7.38 -25.25
N ASN A 64 -41.50 7.52 -24.73
CA ASN A 64 -41.94 6.74 -23.57
C ASN A 64 -42.02 5.24 -23.90
N GLY A 65 -42.36 4.89 -25.15
CA GLY A 65 -42.39 3.50 -25.61
C GLY A 65 -41.00 2.85 -25.76
N LEU A 66 -39.92 3.62 -25.63
CA LEU A 66 -38.54 3.12 -25.73
C LEU A 66 -37.94 2.75 -24.37
N ASN A 67 -38.66 2.89 -23.26
CA ASN A 67 -38.25 2.39 -21.95
C ASN A 67 -39.17 1.25 -21.51
N SER A 68 -38.65 0.31 -20.73
CA SER A 68 -39.44 -0.71 -20.02
C SER A 68 -39.34 -0.49 -18.50
N GLY A 69 -40.47 -0.60 -17.80
CA GLY A 69 -40.60 -0.23 -16.39
C GLY A 69 -41.20 1.16 -16.22
N SER A 70 -41.10 1.71 -15.02
CA SER A 70 -41.81 2.90 -14.57
C SER A 70 -40.87 4.01 -14.11
N GLY A 71 -41.29 5.26 -14.22
CA GLY A 71 -40.52 6.41 -13.72
C GLY A 71 -39.19 6.68 -14.42
N ASN A 72 -38.92 6.02 -15.56
CA ASN A 72 -37.70 6.27 -16.35
C ASN A 72 -37.79 7.61 -17.08
N ILE A 73 -36.69 8.37 -17.06
CA ILE A 73 -36.50 9.62 -17.78
C ILE A 73 -35.37 9.43 -18.80
N GLY A 74 -35.65 9.61 -20.08
CA GLY A 74 -34.68 9.38 -21.17
C GLY A 74 -35.11 8.21 -22.07
N LEU A 75 -34.17 7.50 -22.70
CA LEU A 75 -34.47 6.46 -23.71
C LEU A 75 -33.74 5.14 -23.42
N PHE A 76 -34.35 4.03 -23.84
CA PHE A 76 -33.73 2.69 -23.81
C PHE A 76 -33.32 2.22 -22.41
N ASN A 77 -34.01 2.69 -21.37
CA ASN A 77 -33.81 2.20 -20.02
C ASN A 77 -34.74 0.99 -19.75
N SER A 78 -34.22 0.01 -19.00
CA SER A 78 -34.94 -1.17 -18.53
C SER A 78 -34.86 -1.28 -17.02
N GLY A 79 -36.00 -1.33 -16.34
CA GLY A 79 -36.13 -1.28 -14.89
C GLY A 79 -36.85 -0.02 -14.47
N ASP A 80 -36.78 0.36 -13.19
CA ASP A 80 -37.52 1.48 -12.63
C ASP A 80 -36.61 2.67 -12.29
N ASN A 81 -37.17 3.87 -12.42
CA ASN A 81 -36.57 5.12 -11.92
C ASN A 81 -35.17 5.46 -12.46
N ASN A 82 -34.83 5.01 -13.68
CA ASN A 82 -33.57 5.37 -14.32
C ASN A 82 -33.65 6.74 -14.99
N VAL A 83 -32.56 7.50 -14.94
CA VAL A 83 -32.40 8.79 -15.62
C VAL A 83 -31.24 8.72 -16.61
N GLY A 84 -31.52 8.87 -17.91
CA GLY A 84 -30.55 8.91 -18.98
C GLY A 84 -30.79 7.86 -20.07
N PHE A 85 -29.75 7.16 -20.50
CA PHE A 85 -29.81 6.29 -21.67
C PHE A 85 -29.26 4.90 -21.40
N PHE A 86 -29.90 3.86 -21.94
CA PHE A 86 -29.37 2.49 -21.94
C PHE A 86 -29.08 1.92 -20.56
N ASN A 87 -29.70 2.42 -19.49
CA ASN A 87 -29.50 1.84 -18.16
C ASN A 87 -30.35 0.58 -17.97
N SER A 88 -29.82 -0.42 -17.27
CA SER A 88 -30.50 -1.66 -16.91
C SER A 88 -30.41 -1.90 -15.41
N GLY A 89 -31.55 -2.19 -14.77
CA GLY A 89 -31.69 -2.23 -13.31
C GLY A 89 -32.40 -0.98 -12.80
N ASP A 90 -32.28 -0.66 -11.52
CA ASP A 90 -33.12 0.35 -10.88
C ASP A 90 -32.34 1.56 -10.37
N GLY A 91 -32.92 2.76 -10.51
CA GLY A 91 -32.41 3.99 -9.91
C GLY A 91 -31.06 4.47 -10.45
N ASN A 92 -30.66 4.07 -11.66
CA ASN A 92 -29.40 4.53 -12.24
C ASN A 92 -29.53 5.92 -12.85
N TRP A 93 -28.51 6.75 -12.70
CA TRP A 93 -28.40 8.05 -13.36
C TRP A 93 -27.19 8.05 -14.29
N GLY A 94 -27.44 8.03 -15.61
CA GLY A 94 -26.44 8.35 -16.62
C GLY A 94 -26.59 7.47 -17.85
N ILE A 95 -25.50 6.90 -18.33
CA ILE A 95 -25.47 6.20 -19.62
C ILE A 95 -24.93 4.79 -19.44
N GLY A 96 -25.71 3.79 -19.86
CA GLY A 96 -25.23 2.41 -19.99
C GLY A 96 -24.87 1.73 -18.67
N ASN A 97 -25.42 2.18 -17.55
CA ASN A 97 -25.16 1.53 -16.26
C ASN A 97 -25.99 0.23 -16.15
N SER A 98 -25.40 -0.81 -15.57
CA SER A 98 -26.03 -2.10 -15.31
C SER A 98 -25.97 -2.45 -13.82
N GLY A 99 -27.11 -2.82 -13.23
CA GLY A 99 -27.29 -2.99 -11.79
C GLY A 99 -28.02 -1.79 -11.20
N ASP A 100 -27.84 -1.51 -9.91
CA ASP A 100 -28.72 -0.57 -9.20
C ASP A 100 -27.98 0.63 -8.62
N VAL A 101 -28.63 1.79 -8.65
CA VAL A 101 -28.19 3.04 -7.99
C VAL A 101 -26.81 3.51 -8.47
N ASN A 102 -26.44 3.23 -9.71
CA ASN A 102 -25.20 3.75 -10.28
C ASN A 102 -25.37 5.16 -10.82
N THR A 103 -24.38 6.02 -10.63
CA THR A 103 -24.32 7.35 -11.23
C THR A 103 -23.11 7.49 -12.16
N GLY A 104 -23.33 7.86 -13.41
CA GLY A 104 -22.28 8.12 -14.41
C GLY A 104 -22.39 7.22 -15.64
N ILE A 105 -21.27 6.67 -16.11
CA ILE A 105 -21.20 6.02 -17.43
C ILE A 105 -20.68 4.59 -17.32
N ALA A 106 -21.43 3.64 -17.88
CA ALA A 106 -21.01 2.26 -18.08
C ALA A 106 -20.52 1.56 -16.80
N ASN A 107 -21.10 1.90 -15.64
CA ASN A 107 -20.81 1.17 -14.41
C ASN A 107 -21.59 -0.15 -14.39
N SER A 108 -20.99 -1.20 -13.84
CA SER A 108 -21.59 -2.52 -13.67
C SER A 108 -21.54 -2.93 -12.19
N GLY A 109 -22.65 -3.44 -11.67
CA GLY A 109 -22.85 -3.73 -10.25
C GLY A 109 -23.65 -2.60 -9.58
N ASN A 110 -23.44 -2.37 -8.28
CA ASN A 110 -24.36 -1.52 -7.50
C ASN A 110 -23.67 -0.33 -6.83
N THR A 111 -24.38 0.80 -6.76
CA THR A 111 -23.97 2.00 -6.00
C THR A 111 -22.60 2.55 -6.43
N ASN A 112 -22.23 2.40 -7.71
CA ASN A 112 -21.00 2.99 -8.22
C ASN A 112 -21.23 4.43 -8.69
N THR A 113 -20.24 5.30 -8.50
CA THR A 113 -20.24 6.65 -9.05
C THR A 113 -19.02 6.87 -9.94
N GLY A 114 -19.23 7.39 -11.15
CA GLY A 114 -18.15 7.70 -12.10
C GLY A 114 -18.25 6.87 -13.38
N ILE A 115 -17.15 6.33 -13.88
CA ILE A 115 -17.10 5.73 -15.23
C ILE A 115 -16.45 4.35 -15.20
N MET A 116 -17.11 3.39 -15.84
CA MET A 116 -16.59 2.04 -16.10
C MET A 116 -16.12 1.31 -14.84
N ASN A 117 -16.72 1.60 -13.68
CA ASN A 117 -16.45 0.81 -12.49
C ASN A 117 -17.21 -0.53 -12.57
N SER A 118 -16.61 -1.60 -12.04
CA SER A 118 -17.19 -2.94 -12.01
C SER A 118 -17.18 -3.48 -10.58
N GLY A 119 -18.33 -3.96 -10.10
CA GLY A 119 -18.57 -4.41 -8.73
C GLY A 119 -19.35 -3.38 -7.94
N ASN A 120 -19.11 -3.21 -6.64
CA ASN A 120 -20.01 -2.44 -5.78
C ASN A 120 -19.34 -1.29 -5.02
N HIS A 121 -20.06 -0.19 -4.82
CA HIS A 121 -19.64 0.95 -4.00
C HIS A 121 -18.32 1.60 -4.43
N ASN A 122 -17.99 1.57 -5.72
CA ASN A 122 -16.79 2.23 -6.23
C ASN A 122 -17.08 3.69 -6.62
N SER A 123 -16.12 4.58 -6.39
CA SER A 123 -16.18 5.98 -6.82
C SER A 123 -14.96 6.32 -7.68
N GLY A 124 -15.17 6.85 -8.88
CA GLY A 124 -14.12 7.29 -9.80
C GLY A 124 -14.13 6.53 -11.12
N TRP A 125 -12.97 6.08 -11.59
CA TRP A 125 -12.80 5.54 -12.94
C TRP A 125 -12.21 4.14 -12.91
N VAL A 126 -12.79 3.22 -13.69
CA VAL A 126 -12.20 1.90 -14.00
C VAL A 126 -11.76 1.10 -12.76
N ASN A 127 -12.42 1.28 -11.61
CA ASN A 127 -12.18 0.45 -10.45
C ASN A 127 -12.90 -0.89 -10.58
N THR A 128 -12.30 -1.96 -10.07
CA THR A 128 -12.87 -3.31 -10.10
C THR A 128 -13.06 -3.90 -8.71
N THR A 129 -14.05 -4.76 -8.56
CA THR A 129 -14.51 -5.32 -7.29
C THR A 129 -15.17 -4.26 -6.41
N ASN A 130 -14.80 -4.05 -5.15
CA ASN A 130 -15.64 -3.29 -4.22
C ASN A 130 -14.92 -2.16 -3.48
N THR A 131 -15.69 -1.13 -3.13
CA THR A 131 -15.34 -0.08 -2.16
C THR A 131 -14.08 0.72 -2.50
N ASN A 132 -13.73 0.83 -3.77
CA ASN A 132 -12.56 1.60 -4.20
C ASN A 132 -12.92 3.06 -4.49
N VAL A 133 -11.99 3.97 -4.21
CA VAL A 133 -12.10 5.40 -4.55
C VAL A 133 -10.88 5.83 -5.36
N GLY A 134 -11.10 6.32 -6.58
CA GLY A 134 -10.05 6.87 -7.44
C GLY A 134 -10.02 6.20 -8.81
N PHE A 135 -8.83 5.87 -9.32
CA PHE A 135 -8.64 5.44 -10.70
C PHE A 135 -7.98 4.06 -10.78
N GLY A 136 -8.59 3.13 -11.51
CA GLY A 136 -7.93 1.90 -11.94
C GLY A 136 -7.51 0.97 -10.81
N ASN A 137 -8.17 1.04 -9.65
CA ASN A 137 -7.87 0.14 -8.54
C ASN A 137 -8.47 -1.25 -8.78
N SER A 138 -7.73 -2.28 -8.38
CA SER A 138 -8.11 -3.68 -8.46
C SER A 138 -8.07 -4.33 -7.08
N GLY A 139 -9.12 -5.06 -6.72
CA GLY A 139 -9.34 -5.56 -5.36
C GLY A 139 -10.12 -4.55 -4.50
N HIS A 140 -10.09 -4.68 -3.18
CA HIS A 140 -11.10 -4.08 -2.30
C HIS A 140 -10.60 -2.87 -1.51
N GLY A 141 -11.43 -1.84 -1.31
CA GLY A 141 -11.16 -0.81 -0.29
C GLY A 141 -9.97 0.12 -0.60
N ASN A 142 -9.48 0.16 -1.84
CA ASN A 142 -8.33 0.97 -2.18
C ASN A 142 -8.74 2.44 -2.43
N VAL A 143 -7.88 3.37 -2.02
CA VAL A 143 -8.02 4.81 -2.26
C VAL A 143 -6.83 5.34 -3.05
N GLY A 144 -7.05 5.89 -4.23
CA GLY A 144 -6.02 6.50 -5.07
C GLY A 144 -5.95 5.87 -6.47
N PHE A 145 -4.75 5.59 -6.95
CA PHE A 145 -4.51 5.26 -8.35
C PHE A 145 -3.80 3.93 -8.49
N TRP A 146 -4.34 3.04 -9.33
CA TRP A 146 -3.65 1.82 -9.76
C TRP A 146 -3.20 0.89 -8.63
N ASN A 147 -3.89 0.91 -7.49
CA ASN A 147 -3.58 -0.02 -6.42
C ASN A 147 -4.16 -1.40 -6.74
N ALA A 148 -3.43 -2.46 -6.39
CA ALA A 148 -3.82 -3.85 -6.54
C ALA A 148 -3.83 -4.54 -5.17
N GLY A 149 -4.91 -5.28 -4.88
CA GLY A 149 -5.10 -5.95 -3.59
C GLY A 149 -6.09 -5.19 -2.71
N SER A 150 -5.85 -5.10 -1.40
CA SER A 150 -6.84 -4.57 -0.46
C SER A 150 -6.35 -3.41 0.41
N ASP A 151 -7.24 -2.46 0.68
CA ASP A 151 -7.08 -1.42 1.70
C ASP A 151 -5.82 -0.54 1.52
N ASN A 152 -5.38 -0.36 0.28
CA ASN A 152 -4.22 0.47 -0.01
C ASN A 152 -4.62 1.94 -0.21
N VAL A 153 -3.78 2.87 0.23
CA VAL A 153 -3.95 4.31 0.06
C VAL A 153 -2.74 4.90 -0.68
N GLY A 154 -2.97 5.43 -1.88
CA GLY A 154 -1.96 6.13 -2.68
C GLY A 154 -1.85 5.58 -4.10
N VAL A 155 -0.63 5.32 -4.58
CA VAL A 155 -0.38 5.08 -6.01
C VAL A 155 0.37 3.78 -6.26
N GLY A 156 -0.19 2.87 -7.06
CA GLY A 156 0.54 1.70 -7.55
C GLY A 156 1.00 0.73 -6.46
N ASN A 157 0.32 0.71 -5.32
CA ASN A 157 0.64 -0.26 -4.27
C ASN A 157 0.08 -1.64 -4.62
N GLY A 158 0.83 -2.69 -4.35
CA GLY A 158 0.44 -4.08 -4.51
C GLY A 158 0.37 -4.80 -3.16
N GLY A 159 -0.70 -5.58 -2.96
CA GLY A 159 -0.94 -6.35 -1.74
C GLY A 159 -1.93 -5.65 -0.81
N GLY A 160 -1.67 -5.67 0.50
CA GLY A 160 -2.63 -5.21 1.52
C GLY A 160 -2.14 -4.01 2.33
N PHE A 161 -3.07 -3.16 2.79
CA PHE A 161 -2.84 -2.16 3.84
C PHE A 161 -1.59 -1.27 3.64
N ALA A 162 -1.24 -0.93 2.40
CA ALA A 162 -0.09 -0.08 2.11
C ALA A 162 -0.51 1.39 1.98
N VAL A 163 0.30 2.30 2.52
CA VAL A 163 0.11 3.75 2.39
C VAL A 163 1.33 4.36 1.68
N GLY A 164 1.11 5.16 0.64
CA GLY A 164 2.17 5.79 -0.15
C GLY A 164 2.19 5.28 -1.57
N ALA A 165 3.36 4.98 -2.15
CA ALA A 165 3.42 4.59 -3.55
C ALA A 165 4.38 3.45 -3.88
N PHE A 166 3.99 2.63 -4.85
CA PHE A 166 4.81 1.55 -5.43
C PHE A 166 5.32 0.56 -4.38
N ASN A 167 4.60 0.40 -3.26
CA ASN A 167 4.90 -0.65 -2.29
C ASN A 167 4.39 -1.99 -2.80
N SER A 168 5.08 -3.07 -2.46
CA SER A 168 4.66 -4.44 -2.77
C SER A 168 4.79 -5.34 -1.54
N GLY A 169 3.91 -6.31 -1.38
CA GLY A 169 3.97 -7.31 -0.31
C GLY A 169 2.74 -7.31 0.58
N SER A 170 2.77 -8.04 1.70
CA SER A 170 1.52 -8.50 2.34
C SER A 170 0.72 -7.41 3.04
N SER A 171 1.29 -6.71 4.02
CA SER A 171 0.54 -5.77 4.86
C SER A 171 1.41 -4.74 5.58
N GLY A 172 0.82 -3.58 5.90
CA GLY A 172 1.34 -2.65 6.91
C GLY A 172 2.49 -1.75 6.46
N THR A 173 2.67 -1.58 5.16
CA THR A 173 3.80 -0.85 4.60
C THR A 173 3.46 0.63 4.38
N VAL A 174 4.31 1.55 4.83
CA VAL A 174 4.12 3.00 4.68
C VAL A 174 5.33 3.62 3.97
N GLY A 175 5.11 4.38 2.91
CA GLY A 175 6.16 5.11 2.18
C GLY A 175 6.27 4.68 0.72
N PHE A 176 7.49 4.49 0.21
CA PHE A 176 7.73 4.36 -1.22
C PHE A 176 8.63 3.18 -1.58
N PHE A 177 8.26 2.44 -2.62
CA PHE A 177 9.10 1.38 -3.20
C PHE A 177 9.55 0.30 -2.20
N ASN A 178 8.81 0.09 -1.12
CA ASN A 178 9.12 -0.98 -0.18
C ASN A 178 8.60 -2.32 -0.72
N SER A 179 9.32 -3.41 -0.44
CA SER A 179 8.94 -4.79 -0.76
C SER A 179 8.91 -5.61 0.52
N GLY A 180 7.79 -6.28 0.79
CA GLY A 180 7.58 -7.11 1.97
C GLY A 180 6.49 -6.58 2.88
N ALA A 181 6.71 -6.58 4.20
CA ALA A 181 5.65 -6.28 5.18
C ALA A 181 6.10 -5.27 6.24
N SER A 182 5.15 -4.56 6.83
CA SER A 182 5.29 -3.73 8.03
C SER A 182 6.45 -2.72 7.99
N SER A 183 6.86 -2.29 6.79
CA SER A 183 8.02 -1.44 6.61
C SER A 183 7.62 0.02 6.43
N VAL A 184 8.35 0.94 7.06
CA VAL A 184 8.11 2.38 7.00
C VAL A 184 9.31 3.09 6.36
N GLY A 185 9.10 3.81 5.27
CA GLY A 185 10.13 4.62 4.61
C GLY A 185 10.29 4.27 3.14
N PHE A 186 11.53 4.11 2.67
CA PHE A 186 11.85 4.06 1.24
C PHE A 186 12.72 2.86 0.89
N TYR A 187 12.41 2.16 -0.19
CA TYR A 187 13.26 1.10 -0.76
C TYR A 187 13.65 -0.01 0.23
N ASN A 188 12.84 -0.27 1.26
CA ASN A 188 13.12 -1.37 2.18
C ASN A 188 12.66 -2.70 1.57
N SER A 189 13.42 -3.77 1.78
CA SER A 189 13.11 -5.14 1.37
C SER A 189 13.06 -6.05 2.59
N GLY A 190 11.99 -6.82 2.75
CA GLY A 190 11.76 -7.72 3.89
C GLY A 190 10.70 -7.19 4.86
N SER A 191 10.82 -7.48 6.16
CA SER A 191 9.73 -7.23 7.12
C SER A 191 10.12 -6.29 8.26
N GLY A 192 9.27 -5.33 8.60
CA GLY A 192 9.45 -4.51 9.81
C GLY A 192 10.58 -3.49 9.74
N ASN A 193 11.03 -3.11 8.55
CA ASN A 193 12.14 -2.17 8.40
C ASN A 193 11.65 -0.72 8.45
N THR A 194 12.36 0.15 9.17
CA THR A 194 12.11 1.59 9.22
C THR A 194 13.29 2.37 8.65
N GLY A 195 13.08 3.26 7.69
CA GLY A 195 14.12 4.11 7.11
C GLY A 195 14.31 3.88 5.61
N PHE A 196 15.56 3.88 5.14
CA PHE A 196 15.90 3.89 3.71
C PHE A 196 16.78 2.70 3.32
N GLY A 197 16.37 1.94 2.32
CA GLY A 197 17.24 0.96 1.65
C GLY A 197 17.66 -0.22 2.53
N ASN A 198 16.90 -0.57 3.57
CA ASN A 198 17.24 -1.71 4.42
C ASN A 198 16.77 -3.03 3.79
N SER A 199 17.57 -4.08 3.92
CA SER A 199 17.25 -5.44 3.46
C SER A 199 17.25 -6.42 4.64
N GLY A 200 16.25 -7.29 4.71
CA GLY A 200 16.08 -8.25 5.81
C GLY A 200 14.97 -7.80 6.77
N ASN A 201 15.11 -8.03 8.08
CA ASN A 201 13.99 -7.86 9.01
C ASN A 201 14.28 -6.91 10.16
N THR A 202 13.31 -6.10 10.59
CA THR A 202 13.37 -5.28 11.81
C THR A 202 14.57 -4.31 11.89
N ASN A 203 15.03 -3.82 10.74
CA ASN A 203 16.12 -2.85 10.68
C ASN A 203 15.60 -1.41 10.77
N THR A 204 16.30 -0.53 11.48
CA THR A 204 16.02 0.91 11.58
C THR A 204 17.20 1.74 11.06
N GLY A 205 16.98 2.64 10.12
CA GLY A 205 17.98 3.58 9.60
C GLY A 205 18.27 3.37 8.11
N PHE A 206 19.54 3.38 7.70
CA PHE A 206 19.93 3.50 6.28
C PHE A 206 20.80 2.33 5.82
N TRP A 207 20.45 1.67 4.72
CA TRP A 207 21.32 0.68 4.06
C TRP A 207 21.79 -0.47 4.97
N ASN A 208 20.96 -0.91 5.90
CA ASN A 208 21.29 -2.08 6.72
C ASN A 208 20.89 -3.38 5.99
N SER A 209 21.65 -4.45 6.20
CA SER A 209 21.38 -5.79 5.66
C SER A 209 21.41 -6.83 6.78
N GLY A 210 20.41 -7.71 6.85
CA GLY A 210 20.26 -8.69 7.93
C GLY A 210 19.09 -8.34 8.85
N SER A 211 19.16 -8.67 10.13
CA SER A 211 18.04 -8.49 11.06
C SER A 211 18.37 -7.64 12.29
N ILE A 212 17.41 -6.84 12.77
CA ILE A 212 17.50 -6.15 14.07
C ILE A 212 18.66 -5.12 14.09
N ASN A 213 18.99 -4.52 12.95
CA ASN A 213 20.04 -3.51 12.88
C ASN A 213 19.48 -2.11 13.11
N THR A 214 20.19 -1.24 13.83
CA THR A 214 19.86 0.19 13.99
C THR A 214 21.03 1.06 13.58
N GLY A 215 20.80 2.11 12.79
CA GLY A 215 21.84 3.02 12.32
C GLY A 215 22.06 2.86 10.81
N ALA A 216 23.31 2.89 10.35
CA ALA A 216 23.58 2.93 8.91
C ALA A 216 24.69 1.99 8.44
N GLY A 217 24.46 1.32 7.31
CA GLY A 217 25.45 0.48 6.65
C GLY A 217 25.85 -0.77 7.44
N ASN A 218 24.99 -1.26 8.34
CA ASN A 218 25.28 -2.47 9.10
C ASN A 218 24.97 -3.74 8.29
N ALA A 219 25.75 -4.80 8.50
CA ALA A 219 25.53 -6.12 7.92
C ALA A 219 25.56 -7.20 9.02
N GLY A 220 24.61 -8.14 8.98
CA GLY A 220 24.45 -9.20 10.00
C GLY A 220 23.25 -8.95 10.91
N ASP A 221 23.17 -9.65 12.05
CA ASP A 221 22.08 -9.46 13.00
C ASP A 221 22.51 -8.64 14.24
N VAL A 222 21.58 -7.84 14.77
CA VAL A 222 21.67 -7.12 16.06
C VAL A 222 22.74 -6.02 16.11
N ASN A 223 23.04 -5.33 15.02
CA ASN A 223 24.00 -4.21 15.04
C ASN A 223 23.37 -2.88 15.47
N THR A 224 24.06 -2.05 16.26
CA THR A 224 23.68 -0.64 16.44
C THR A 224 24.84 0.29 16.10
N GLY A 225 24.60 1.35 15.33
CA GLY A 225 25.63 2.32 14.92
C GLY A 225 25.90 2.36 13.41
N PHE A 226 27.07 2.86 13.01
CA PHE A 226 27.46 3.01 11.60
C PHE A 226 28.51 1.95 11.22
N GLY A 227 28.23 1.17 10.18
CA GLY A 227 29.20 0.32 9.48
C GLY A 227 29.68 -0.93 10.25
N SER A 228 28.85 -1.52 11.13
CA SER A 228 29.22 -2.78 11.81
C SER A 228 29.00 -3.99 10.89
N ALA A 229 30.04 -4.80 10.69
CA ALA A 229 30.10 -5.85 9.66
C ALA A 229 30.10 -7.29 10.23
N THR A 230 29.86 -7.48 11.53
CA THR A 230 29.89 -8.80 12.17
C THR A 230 28.62 -9.04 12.97
N ASP A 231 28.01 -10.21 12.83
CA ASP A 231 26.84 -10.67 13.59
C ASP A 231 27.13 -10.67 15.10
N THR A 232 26.44 -9.83 15.87
CA THR A 232 26.94 -9.44 17.19
C THR A 232 26.38 -10.26 18.33
N GLY A 233 25.29 -11.02 18.14
CA GLY A 233 24.63 -11.84 19.18
C GLY A 233 24.24 -11.09 20.49
N ALA A 234 24.62 -9.82 20.62
CA ALA A 234 24.53 -8.90 21.75
C ALA A 234 24.95 -7.51 21.27
N THR A 235 24.14 -6.50 21.62
CA THR A 235 24.19 -5.09 21.19
C THR A 235 25.60 -4.50 21.06
N ASN A 236 26.16 -4.47 19.84
CA ASN A 236 27.30 -3.58 19.57
C ASN A 236 26.78 -2.17 19.29
N SER A 237 27.39 -1.12 19.85
CA SER A 237 27.04 0.29 19.63
C SER A 237 28.25 1.17 19.31
N GLY A 238 28.29 1.85 18.17
CA GLY A 238 29.35 2.83 17.86
C GLY A 238 29.92 2.68 16.45
N PHE A 239 31.22 2.95 16.25
CA PHE A 239 31.87 2.95 14.93
C PHE A 239 32.98 1.91 14.85
N GLY A 240 33.02 1.09 13.80
CA GLY A 240 34.18 0.24 13.48
C GLY A 240 34.46 -0.91 14.46
N ASN A 241 33.49 -1.30 15.29
CA ASN A 241 33.69 -2.39 16.24
C ASN A 241 33.46 -3.79 15.60
N THR A 242 34.23 -4.79 16.01
CA THR A 242 34.06 -6.21 15.66
C THR A 242 34.00 -7.08 16.93
N GLY A 243 33.13 -8.09 16.97
CA GLY A 243 32.89 -8.94 18.16
C GLY A 243 31.48 -8.81 18.73
N THR A 244 31.24 -9.31 19.96
CA THR A 244 29.91 -9.29 20.61
C THR A 244 29.87 -8.37 21.83
N GLY A 245 28.80 -7.61 22.05
CA GLY A 245 28.65 -6.71 23.21
C GLY A 245 29.69 -5.58 23.30
N THR A 246 30.06 -4.96 22.19
CA THR A 246 31.10 -3.92 22.10
C THR A 246 30.55 -2.51 21.95
N SER A 247 31.19 -1.50 22.55
CA SER A 247 30.76 -0.10 22.44
C SER A 247 31.89 0.91 22.18
N GLY A 248 31.62 2.02 21.52
CA GLY A 248 32.62 3.07 21.23
C GLY A 248 33.22 2.99 19.82
N PHE A 249 34.52 3.24 19.66
CA PHE A 249 35.19 3.39 18.36
C PHE A 249 36.29 2.34 18.15
N ASN A 250 36.28 1.62 17.02
CA ASN A 250 37.33 0.72 16.54
C ASN A 250 37.77 -0.39 17.52
N ASN A 251 36.85 -0.94 18.32
CA ASN A 251 37.14 -2.03 19.24
C ASN A 251 37.02 -3.41 18.56
N HIS A 252 37.91 -4.34 18.87
CA HIS A 252 38.00 -5.68 18.27
C HIS A 252 38.02 -6.77 19.36
N GLY A 253 36.94 -7.51 19.55
CA GLY A 253 36.79 -8.58 20.55
C GLY A 253 35.46 -8.48 21.31
N ASN A 254 35.21 -9.31 22.31
CA ASN A 254 33.90 -9.39 22.98
C ASN A 254 33.84 -8.56 24.28
N SER A 255 32.68 -7.98 24.61
CA SER A 255 32.44 -7.18 25.83
C SER A 255 33.43 -6.01 25.99
N THR A 256 33.74 -5.28 24.92
CA THR A 256 34.71 -4.16 24.96
C THR A 256 34.04 -2.79 24.91
N SER A 257 34.65 -1.76 25.50
CA SER A 257 34.15 -0.38 25.42
C SER A 257 35.26 0.67 25.27
N GLY A 258 35.00 1.79 24.58
CA GLY A 258 35.94 2.91 24.46
C GLY A 258 36.54 3.07 23.07
N TRP A 259 37.83 3.43 22.92
CA TRP A 259 38.48 3.67 21.63
C TRP A 259 39.64 2.69 21.37
N GLU A 260 39.67 2.01 20.23
CA GLU A 260 40.80 1.20 19.73
C GLU A 260 41.27 0.05 20.64
N ASN A 261 40.37 -0.59 21.39
CA ASN A 261 40.74 -1.78 22.17
C ASN A 261 40.72 -3.05 21.31
N THR A 262 41.70 -3.94 21.47
CA THR A 262 41.77 -5.26 20.84
C THR A 262 41.87 -6.33 21.90
N GLY A 263 40.87 -7.20 22.07
CA GLY A 263 40.79 -8.24 23.10
C GLY A 263 39.38 -8.36 23.70
N ASN A 264 39.19 -9.24 24.68
CA ASN A 264 37.91 -9.45 25.35
C ASN A 264 37.83 -8.75 26.70
N SER A 265 36.66 -8.21 27.06
CA SER A 265 36.36 -7.58 28.36
C SER A 265 37.29 -6.40 28.68
N SER A 266 37.52 -5.52 27.70
CA SER A 266 38.45 -4.39 27.82
C SER A 266 37.75 -3.05 27.65
N GLU A 267 38.03 -2.10 28.54
CA GLU A 267 37.42 -0.76 28.59
C GLU A 267 38.49 0.34 28.53
N GLY A 268 38.25 1.41 27.77
CA GLY A 268 39.14 2.58 27.71
C GLY A 268 39.76 2.82 26.34
N TYR A 269 41.05 3.15 26.26
CA TYR A 269 41.72 3.58 25.03
C TYR A 269 42.85 2.62 24.68
N GLY A 270 42.92 2.13 23.44
CA GLY A 270 44.12 1.52 22.85
C GLY A 270 44.67 0.28 23.56
N ASN A 271 43.85 -0.47 24.31
CA ASN A 271 44.32 -1.64 25.05
C ASN A 271 44.46 -2.87 24.13
N ILE A 272 45.51 -3.68 24.28
CA ILE A 272 45.75 -4.91 23.50
C ILE A 272 45.86 -6.12 24.43
N GLY A 273 44.87 -7.03 24.35
CA GLY A 273 44.67 -8.23 25.18
C GLY A 273 43.46 -8.15 26.11
N ASN A 274 43.28 -9.12 27.02
CA ASN A 274 42.01 -9.36 27.72
C ASN A 274 41.91 -8.75 29.12
N PHE A 275 40.69 -8.39 29.55
CA PHE A 275 40.38 -7.92 30.91
C PHE A 275 41.14 -6.65 31.32
N GLN A 276 41.07 -5.59 30.51
CA GLN A 276 41.86 -4.37 30.72
C GLN A 276 40.97 -3.16 30.96
N THR A 277 41.39 -2.22 31.81
CA THR A 277 40.72 -0.92 31.97
C THR A 277 41.73 0.23 31.94
N GLY A 278 41.55 1.22 31.09
CA GLY A 278 42.39 2.43 31.04
C GLY A 278 43.01 2.70 29.67
N PHE A 279 44.21 3.25 29.62
CA PHE A 279 44.84 3.76 28.40
C PHE A 279 46.07 2.93 28.01
N GLN A 280 46.13 2.45 26.78
CA GLN A 280 47.28 1.82 26.13
C GLN A 280 47.92 0.66 26.89
N ASN A 281 47.12 -0.16 27.58
CA ASN A 281 47.64 -1.34 28.27
C ASN A 281 47.87 -2.50 27.29
N THR A 282 48.84 -3.36 27.59
CA THR A 282 49.17 -4.56 26.81
C THR A 282 49.24 -5.80 27.71
N ASN A 283 48.95 -6.98 27.16
CA ASN A 283 48.80 -8.27 27.86
C ASN A 283 47.44 -8.45 28.54
N SER A 284 47.34 -8.79 29.83
CA SER A 284 46.05 -9.11 30.44
C SER A 284 45.94 -8.65 31.88
N ARG A 285 44.71 -8.34 32.32
CA ARG A 285 44.38 -7.95 33.71
C ARG A 285 45.07 -6.68 34.19
N ASN A 286 45.14 -5.66 33.34
CA ASN A 286 45.76 -4.38 33.67
C ASN A 286 44.73 -3.28 33.95
N THR A 287 45.07 -2.38 34.86
CA THR A 287 44.30 -1.18 35.18
C THR A 287 45.20 0.04 35.17
N GLY A 288 44.88 1.11 34.44
CA GLY A 288 45.64 2.37 34.44
C GLY A 288 46.23 2.75 33.08
N PHE A 289 47.42 3.36 33.08
CA PHE A 289 48.05 3.96 31.88
C PHE A 289 49.31 3.19 31.46
N SER A 290 49.34 2.76 30.21
CA SER A 290 50.48 2.17 29.51
C SER A 290 51.14 1.00 30.22
N ASN A 291 50.35 0.17 30.92
CA ASN A 291 50.90 -0.99 31.61
C ASN A 291 51.20 -2.13 30.62
N SER A 292 52.34 -2.79 30.80
CA SER A 292 52.68 -4.05 30.15
C SER A 292 52.89 -5.10 31.24
N GLY A 293 51.82 -5.79 31.62
CA GLY A 293 51.89 -6.81 32.67
C GLY A 293 52.84 -7.94 32.27
N SER A 294 53.83 -8.26 33.11
CA SER A 294 54.61 -9.48 33.00
C SER A 294 53.82 -10.64 33.61
N THR A 295 53.83 -11.80 32.96
CA THR A 295 53.38 -13.05 33.56
C THR A 295 54.16 -13.29 34.86
N PRO A 296 53.52 -13.69 35.98
CA PRO A 296 54.23 -13.75 37.25
C PRO A 296 55.16 -14.97 37.30
N SER A 297 56.48 -14.74 37.29
CA SER A 297 57.44 -15.73 37.77
C SER A 297 58.67 -15.08 38.43
N ASP A 298 58.73 -15.28 39.75
CA ASP A 298 59.90 -15.48 40.62
C ASP A 298 60.80 -14.27 41.00
N SER A 299 60.65 -13.80 42.25
CA SER A 299 61.57 -12.88 42.92
C SER A 299 62.30 -13.58 44.07
N ARG A 300 63.46 -14.17 43.79
CA ARG A 300 64.49 -14.46 44.81
C ARG A 300 65.71 -13.57 44.55
N ILE A 301 66.03 -12.68 45.48
CA ILE A 301 67.37 -12.06 45.59
C ILE A 301 67.83 -12.09 47.06
N PRO A 302 68.96 -12.76 47.38
CA PRO A 302 69.74 -12.45 48.57
C PRO A 302 71.22 -12.15 48.23
N ALA A 303 71.82 -11.13 48.87
CA ALA A 303 73.23 -11.12 49.31
C ALA A 303 73.70 -9.76 49.89
N ALA A 304 73.10 -8.62 49.50
CA ALA A 304 73.68 -7.32 49.82
C ALA A 304 73.25 -6.70 51.17
N LEU A 305 72.30 -7.30 51.91
CA LEU A 305 71.66 -6.67 53.09
C LEU A 305 72.21 -7.11 54.46
N VAL A 306 73.09 -8.12 54.54
CA VAL A 306 73.55 -8.65 55.85
C VAL A 306 74.86 -8.01 56.36
N LEU A 307 75.63 -7.32 55.51
CA LEU A 307 76.97 -6.84 55.88
C LEU A 307 77.01 -5.47 56.58
N ALA A 308 75.92 -4.71 56.63
CA ALA A 308 75.94 -3.32 57.13
C ALA A 308 75.46 -3.10 58.57
N LEU A 309 75.09 -4.15 59.33
CA LEU A 309 74.45 -3.99 60.66
C LEU A 309 75.21 -4.58 61.86
N ARG A 310 76.50 -4.94 61.74
CA ARG A 310 77.24 -5.60 62.85
C ARG A 310 78.50 -4.92 63.38
N THR A 311 78.84 -3.69 62.98
CA THR A 311 80.09 -3.03 63.41
C THR A 311 79.91 -1.60 63.93
N ALA A 312 78.98 -1.38 64.85
CA ALA A 312 79.04 -0.23 65.76
C ALA A 312 78.25 -0.54 67.04
N VAL A 313 78.96 -0.91 68.12
CA VAL A 313 78.69 -0.59 69.55
C VAL A 313 79.62 -1.44 70.43
N SER A 314 80.51 -0.78 71.16
CA SER A 314 81.27 -1.25 72.34
C SER A 314 81.98 -0.03 72.95
N PRO A 315 82.28 0.05 74.26
CA PRO A 315 81.74 -0.66 75.44
C PRO A 315 81.36 0.33 76.59
N ALA A 316 80.58 -0.15 77.58
CA ALA A 316 80.57 0.44 78.91
C ALA A 316 80.56 -0.67 79.98
N THR A 317 81.55 -0.61 80.86
CA THR A 317 81.83 -1.48 82.00
C THR A 317 81.05 -1.05 83.25
N TRP A 318 80.48 -2.00 84.02
CA TRP A 318 80.92 -2.33 85.41
C TRP A 318 79.96 -3.27 86.19
N ALA A 319 80.63 -4.18 86.93
CA ALA A 319 80.32 -4.80 88.23
C ALA A 319 79.07 -5.71 88.37
N SER A 320 79.29 -7.02 88.48
CA SER A 320 79.62 -7.76 89.72
C SER A 320 79.99 -9.20 89.39
#